data_AF-A0A3M1QFU5-F1
#
_entry.id   AF-A0A3M1QFU5-F1
#
_cell.length_a   1.000
_cell.length_b   1.000
_cell.length_c   1.000
_cell.angle_alpha   90.00
_cell.angle_beta   90.00
_cell.angle_gamma   90.00
#
_symmetry.space_group_name_H-M   'P 1'
#
loop_
_entity.id
_entity.type
_entity.pdbx_description
1 polymer ?
#
loop_
_entity_poly.entity_id
_entity_poly.type
_entity_poly.pdbx_seq_one_letter_code
_entity_poly.pdbx_strand_id
1 'polypeptide(L)' 'MLLAKVIGTVVATAKSENIDGLKMLLIQPIDPDGTPKGNYIVAFDAVGAG' A
#
# COMPACT_ATOMS: atom_id res chain seq x y z
N MET A 1 6.76 0.21 -12.02
CA MET A 1 6.78 1.00 -10.78
C MET A 1 5.87 2.20 -10.96
N LEU A 2 5.19 2.64 -9.90
CA LEU A 2 4.25 3.77 -9.90
C LEU A 2 4.64 4.72 -8.76
N LEU A 3 4.46 6.04 -8.94
CA LEU A 3 4.47 6.96 -7.82
C LEU A 3 3.16 6.78 -7.05
N ALA A 4 3.25 6.68 -5.72
CA ALA A 4 2.08 6.52 -4.88
C ALA A 4 2.31 7.16 -3.51
N LYS A 5 1.22 7.61 -2.90
CA LYS A 5 1.19 8.12 -1.53
C LYS A 5 0.59 7.06 -0.61
N VAL A 6 1.22 6.81 0.54
CA VAL A 6 0.62 6.01 1.61
C VAL A 6 -0.51 6.81 2.24
N ILE A 7 -1.70 6.22 2.27
CA ILE A 7 -2.91 6.86 2.80
C ILE A 7 -3.54 6.08 3.95
N GLY A 8 -3.05 4.87 4.23
CA GLY A 8 -3.53 4.06 5.34
C GLY A 8 -2.81 2.73 5.48
N THR A 9 -3.24 1.95 6.47
CA THR A 9 -2.76 0.58 6.72
C THR A 9 -3.96 -0.36 6.68
N VAL A 10 -3.77 -1.55 6.11
CA VAL A 10 -4.78 -2.60 6.07
C VAL A 10 -4.43 -3.68 7.09
N VAL A 11 -5.43 -4.12 7.86
CA VAL A 11 -5.28 -5.22 8.81
C VAL A 11 -6.23 -6.34 8.40
N ALA A 12 -5.73 -7.56 8.31
CA ALA A 12 -6.52 -8.76 8.03
C ALA A 12 -6.13 -9.89 8.99
N THR A 13 -7.12 -10.43 9.70
CA THR A 13 -6.97 -11.57 10.62
C THR A 13 -6.98 -12.90 9.87
N ALA A 14 -7.85 -13.03 8.86
CA ALA A 14 -7.89 -14.19 7.98
C ALA A 14 -7.20 -13.86 6.65
N LYS A 15 -6.04 -14.47 6.42
CA LYS A 15 -5.17 -14.25 5.25
C LYS A 15 -4.31 -15.49 5.03
N SER A 16 -3.68 -15.59 3.86
CA SER A 16 -2.74 -16.68 3.58
C SER A 16 -1.56 -16.64 4.55
N GLU A 17 -1.13 -17.80 5.03
CA GLU A 17 0.01 -17.95 5.95
C GLU A 17 1.32 -17.37 5.35
N ASN A 18 1.47 -17.43 4.03
CA ASN A 18 2.66 -16.93 3.32
C ASN A 18 2.86 -15.41 3.41
N ILE A 19 1.81 -14.67 3.81
CA ILE A 19 1.85 -13.21 3.96
C ILE A 19 1.65 -12.80 5.42
N ASP A 20 1.76 -13.75 6.35
CA ASP A 20 1.69 -13.42 7.76
C ASP A 20 2.91 -12.62 8.21
N GLY A 21 2.71 -11.69 9.15
CA GLY A 21 3.72 -10.74 9.58
C GLY A 21 4.08 -9.61 8.58
N LEU A 22 3.61 -9.67 7.33
CA LEU A 22 3.84 -8.59 6.36
C LEU A 22 2.92 -7.40 6.62
N LYS A 23 3.49 -6.19 6.62
CA LYS A 23 2.75 -4.94 6.78
C LYS A 23 2.09 -4.57 5.45
N MET A 24 0.77 -4.41 5.47
CA MET A 24 -0.03 -4.04 4.30
C MET A 24 -0.39 -2.55 4.35
N LEU A 25 -0.03 -1.81 3.32
CA LEU A 25 -0.33 -0.39 3.17
C LEU A 25 -1.38 -0.16 2.10
N LEU A 26 -2.32 0.74 2.39
CA LEU A 26 -3.23 1.29 1.40
C LEU A 26 -2.54 2.50 0.75
N ILE A 27 -2.34 2.43 -0.55
CA ILE A 27 -1.66 3.46 -1.33
C ILE A 27 -2.58 4.02 -2.42
N GLN A 28 -2.47 5.33 -2.65
CA GLN A 28 -3.09 6.04 -3.78
C GLN A 28 -1.98 6.31 -4.82
N PRO A 29 -2.03 5.72 -6.02
CA PRO A 29 -1.15 6.15 -7.10
C PRO A 29 -1.35 7.64 -7.40
N ILE A 30 -0.28 8.33 -7.72
CA ILE A 30 -0.27 9.77 -7.99
C ILE A 30 0.51 10.07 -9.27
N ASP A 31 0.16 11.16 -9.94
CA ASP A 31 1.02 11.76 -10.95
C ASP A 31 2.19 12.51 -10.27
N PRO A 32 3.26 12.89 -11.02
CA PRO A 32 4.44 13.54 -10.44
C PRO A 32 4.17 14.86 -9.69
N ASP A 33 3.04 15.51 -9.97
CA ASP A 33 2.58 16.72 -9.27
C ASP A 33 1.84 16.43 -7.95
N GLY A 34 1.68 15.15 -7.59
CA GLY A 34 0.99 14.70 -6.39
C GLY A 34 -0.51 14.52 -6.54
N THR A 35 -1.08 14.74 -7.73
CA THR A 35 -2.51 14.55 -7.96
C THR A 35 -2.89 13.06 -7.93
N PRO A 36 -3.96 12.67 -7.22
CA PRO A 36 -4.43 11.28 -7.20
C PRO A 36 -4.78 10.75 -8.58
N LYS A 37 -4.34 9.52 -8.87
CA LYS A 37 -4.57 8.83 -10.14
C LYS A 37 -5.02 7.39 -9.93
N GLY A 38 -6.10 7.01 -10.59
CA GLY A 38 -6.58 5.63 -10.61
C GLY A 38 -7.04 5.11 -9.25
N ASN A 39 -7.14 3.79 -9.14
CA ASN A 39 -7.68 3.11 -7.96
C ASN A 39 -6.64 2.95 -6.85
N TYR A 40 -7.13 2.84 -5.62
CA TYR A 40 -6.33 2.44 -4.48
C TYR A 40 -5.76 1.03 -4.68
N ILE A 41 -4.56 0.82 -4.15
CA ILE A 41 -3.85 -0.45 -4.21
C ILE A 41 -3.43 -0.82 -2.78
N VAL A 42 -3.47 -2.11 -2.46
CA VAL A 42 -2.84 -2.64 -1.25
C VAL A 42 -1.49 -3.22 -1.63
N ALA A 43 -0.43 -2.76 -0.98
CA ALA A 43 0.94 -3.22 -1.22
C ALA A 43 1.61 -3.65 0.09
N PHE A 44 2.54 -4.59 0.01
CA PHE A 44 3.38 -4.97 1.15
C PHE A 44 4.53 -4.00 1.32
N ASP A 45 4.75 -3.56 2.56
CA ASP A 45 5.85 -2.68 2.92
C ASP A 45 7.12 -3.49 3.20
N ALA A 46 8.12 -3.32 2.33
CA ALA A 46 9.42 -3.96 2.45
C ALA A 46 10.53 -3.00 2.94
N VAL A 47 10.23 -1.70 3.08
CA VAL A 47 11.25 -0.66 3.35
C VAL A 47 10.97 0.16 4.61
N GLY A 48 9.84 -0.09 5.29
CA GLY A 48 9.42 0.68 6.46
C GLY A 48 8.75 2.00 6.09
N ALA A 49 7.96 2.01 5.01
CA ALA A 49 7.17 3.17 4.61
C ALA A 49 6.00 3.41 5.58
N GLY A 50 5.76 4.66 5.95
CA GLY A 50 4.71 5.06 6.87
C GLY A 50 4.85 6.51 7.28
#